data_AF-A0A973PN07-F1
#
_entry.id   AF-A0A973PN07-F1
#
_cell.length_a   1.000
_cell.length_b   1.000
_cell.length_c   1.000
_cell.angle_alpha   90.00
_cell.angle_beta   90.00
_cell.angle_gamma   90.00
#
_symmetry.space_group_name_H-M   'P 1'
#
loop_
_entity.id
_entity.type
_entity.pdbx_description
1 polymer ?
#
loop_
_entity_poly.entity_id
_entity_poly.type
_entity_poly.pdbx_seq_one_letter_code
_entity_poly.pdbx_strand_id
1 'polypeptide(L)'
;VMAVACVDAPGEHLLDDVAGYLDAYRRTAACVLRGDTVYCLMPAQDMAALGEVAAQLTVRLGLRRRLLAGVGSRVGAEELATSRRHADLVLSVLRGSGGAAGASATIDDVRATAALVELRSLLDDQPQLLVHLADPDTRLVTWLRLRAGSAPGRG
;
A
#
# COMPACT_ATOMS: atom_id res chain seq x y z
N VAL A 1 0.63 -8.42 7.36
CA VAL A 1 0.82 -7.22 8.21
C VAL A 1 -0.16 -6.16 7.73
N MET A 2 -0.84 -5.47 8.65
CA MET A 2 -1.68 -4.31 8.35
C MET A 2 -1.01 -3.06 8.91
N ALA A 3 -0.94 -1.99 8.14
CA ALA A 3 -0.44 -0.68 8.56
C ALA A 3 -1.58 0.33 8.52
N VAL A 4 -1.77 1.06 9.61
CA VAL A 4 -2.85 2.04 9.77
C VAL A 4 -2.22 3.39 10.09
N ALA A 5 -2.56 4.41 9.32
CA ALA A 5 -2.07 5.76 9.52
C ALA A 5 -3.23 6.75 9.61
N CYS A 6 -3.04 7.76 10.46
CA CYS A 6 -3.88 8.95 10.46
C CYS A 6 -3.30 9.98 9.48
N VAL A 7 -4.15 10.65 8.72
CA VAL A 7 -3.71 11.69 7.77
C VAL A 7 -3.55 13.05 8.46
N ASP A 8 -4.31 13.30 9.52
CA ASP A 8 -4.52 14.65 10.07
C ASP A 8 -3.92 14.89 11.46
N ALA A 9 -3.35 13.87 12.12
CA ALA A 9 -2.85 13.99 13.50
C ALA A 9 -1.78 12.95 13.87
N PRO A 10 -0.88 13.26 14.82
CA PRO A 10 0.12 12.32 15.35
C PRO A 10 -0.51 11.10 16.05
N GLY A 11 0.20 9.97 15.99
CA GLY A 11 -0.33 8.63 16.22
C GLY A 11 -0.42 8.13 17.67
N GLU A 12 -0.17 8.95 18.69
CA GLU A 12 -0.13 8.47 20.08
C GLU A 12 -1.46 7.86 20.54
N HIS A 13 -2.58 8.53 20.31
CA HIS A 13 -3.92 7.97 20.58
C HIS A 13 -4.40 6.97 19.51
N LEU A 14 -3.68 6.86 18.38
CA LEU A 14 -4.07 5.93 17.31
C LEU A 14 -3.78 4.49 17.72
N LEU A 15 -2.66 4.24 18.43
CA LEU A 15 -2.31 2.90 18.88
C LEU A 15 -3.36 2.33 19.81
N ASP A 16 -3.79 3.08 20.82
CA ASP A 16 -4.77 2.64 21.80
C ASP A 16 -6.13 2.32 21.15
N ASP A 17 -6.58 3.16 20.23
CA ASP A 17 -7.86 2.95 19.54
C ASP A 17 -7.80 1.74 18.59
N VAL A 18 -6.69 1.56 17.86
CA VAL A 18 -6.49 0.40 16.98
C VAL A 18 -6.35 -0.88 17.79
N ALA A 19 -5.54 -0.88 18.84
CA ALA A 19 -5.35 -2.02 19.71
C ALA A 19 -6.65 -2.40 20.42
N GLY A 20 -7.40 -1.42 20.94
CA GLY A 20 -8.69 -1.65 21.60
C GLY A 20 -9.75 -2.20 20.63
N TYR A 21 -9.81 -1.70 19.40
CA TYR A 21 -10.68 -2.27 18.36
C TYR A 21 -10.29 -3.72 18.07
N LEU A 22 -9.01 -4.00 17.85
CA LEU A 22 -8.55 -5.33 17.52
C LEU A 22 -8.69 -6.30 18.69
N ASP A 23 -8.48 -5.89 19.93
CA ASP A 23 -8.68 -6.78 21.09
C ASP A 23 -10.15 -7.19 21.24
N ALA A 24 -11.08 -6.26 20.97
CA ALA A 24 -12.52 -6.53 21.01
C ALA A 24 -12.99 -7.52 19.92
N TYR A 25 -12.40 -7.47 18.72
CA TYR A 25 -12.87 -8.25 17.55
C TYR A 25 -11.92 -9.39 17.12
N ARG A 26 -10.66 -9.37 17.57
CA ARG A 26 -9.52 -10.21 17.14
C ARG A 26 -8.45 -10.31 18.25
N ARG A 27 -8.69 -11.15 19.25
CA ARG A 27 -7.85 -11.38 20.46
C ARG A 27 -6.38 -11.80 20.25
N THR A 28 -5.91 -11.95 19.02
CA THR A 28 -4.56 -12.42 18.69
C THR A 28 -3.77 -11.44 17.83
N ALA A 29 -4.19 -10.18 17.78
CA ALA A 29 -3.44 -9.13 17.12
C ALA A 29 -2.34 -8.55 18.02
N ALA A 30 -1.15 -8.34 17.47
CA ALA A 30 -0.07 -7.58 18.09
C ALA A 30 0.07 -6.24 17.35
N CYS A 31 0.05 -5.13 18.08
CA CYS A 31 0.11 -3.78 17.53
C CYS A 31 1.36 -3.04 18.02
N VAL A 32 1.97 -2.24 17.15
CA VAL A 32 3.10 -1.37 17.50
C VAL A 32 3.01 -0.06 16.74
N LEU A 33 3.30 1.06 17.41
CA LEU A 33 3.43 2.36 16.77
C LEU A 33 4.87 2.56 16.28
N ARG A 34 5.04 3.02 15.05
CA ARG A 34 6.33 3.47 14.53
C ARG A 34 6.13 4.74 13.71
N GLY A 35 6.66 5.86 14.22
CA GLY A 35 6.36 7.18 13.68
C GLY A 35 4.89 7.52 13.88
N ASP A 36 4.17 7.79 12.80
CA ASP A 36 2.74 8.11 12.74
C ASP A 36 1.86 6.90 12.39
N THR A 37 2.47 5.73 12.19
CA THR A 37 1.82 4.56 11.60
C THR A 37 1.77 3.41 12.62
N VAL A 38 0.58 2.86 12.84
CA VAL A 38 0.34 1.69 13.68
C VAL A 38 0.42 0.44 12.80
N TYR A 39 1.34 -0.46 13.12
CA TYR A 39 1.48 -1.75 12.47
C TYR A 39 0.82 -2.82 13.32
N CYS A 40 -0.02 -3.63 12.68
CA CYS A 40 -0.74 -4.73 13.28
C CYS A 40 -0.31 -6.04 12.61
N LEU A 41 0.09 -7.00 13.43
CA LEU A 41 0.32 -8.38 13.04
C LEU A 41 -0.85 -9.20 13.57
N MET A 42 -1.50 -9.95 12.69
CA MET A 42 -2.60 -10.83 13.09
C MET A 42 -2.59 -12.09 12.22
N PRO A 43 -3.00 -13.24 12.79
CA PRO A 43 -3.21 -14.44 12.01
C PRO A 43 -4.40 -14.21 11.06
N ALA A 44 -4.20 -14.55 9.78
CA ALA A 44 -5.24 -14.47 8.77
C ALA A 44 -5.22 -15.76 7.93
N GLN A 45 -6.39 -16.37 7.76
CA GLN A 45 -6.56 -17.55 6.92
C GLN A 45 -6.52 -17.16 5.44
N ASP A 46 -7.14 -16.02 5.11
CA ASP A 46 -7.12 -15.43 3.78
C ASP A 46 -6.86 -13.91 3.85
N MET A 47 -6.55 -13.34 2.68
CA MET A 47 -6.31 -11.89 2.55
C MET A 47 -7.62 -11.08 2.56
N ALA A 48 -8.73 -11.69 2.17
CA ALA A 48 -10.03 -11.02 2.08
C ALA A 48 -10.54 -10.61 3.47
N ALA A 49 -10.47 -11.51 4.45
CA ALA A 49 -10.83 -11.24 5.83
C ALA A 49 -9.93 -10.17 6.46
N LEU A 50 -8.64 -10.14 6.09
CA LEU A 50 -7.73 -9.11 6.56
C LEU A 50 -8.06 -7.73 5.95
N GLY A 51 -8.41 -7.70 4.66
CA GLY A 51 -8.92 -6.50 3.98
C GLY A 51 -10.23 -6.01 4.59
N GLU A 52 -11.16 -6.90 4.92
CA GLU A 52 -12.42 -6.55 5.58
C GLU A 52 -12.20 -5.97 6.98
N VAL A 53 -11.30 -6.56 7.77
CA VAL A 53 -10.93 -6.00 9.08
C VAL A 53 -10.35 -4.60 8.94
N ALA A 54 -9.48 -4.38 7.95
CA ALA A 54 -8.92 -3.06 7.66
C ALA A 54 -10.01 -2.05 7.31
N ALA A 55 -10.94 -2.42 6.42
CA ALA A 55 -12.07 -1.58 6.00
C ALA A 55 -13.00 -1.24 7.17
N GLN A 56 -13.36 -2.22 7.99
CA GLN A 56 -14.22 -1.99 9.15
C GLN A 56 -13.52 -1.10 10.19
N LEU A 57 -12.23 -1.32 10.43
CA LEU A 57 -11.44 -0.50 11.34
C LEU A 57 -11.40 0.95 10.87
N THR A 58 -11.08 1.19 9.60
CA THR A 58 -11.00 2.55 9.05
C THR A 58 -12.35 3.24 9.02
N VAL A 59 -13.45 2.53 8.78
CA VAL A 59 -14.81 3.09 8.87
C VAL A 59 -15.14 3.47 10.31
N ARG A 60 -14.94 2.57 11.28
CA ARG A 60 -15.36 2.81 12.66
C ARG A 60 -14.52 3.85 13.38
N LEU A 61 -13.20 3.76 13.25
CA LEU A 61 -12.28 4.72 13.86
C LEU A 61 -12.18 6.01 13.02
N GLY A 62 -12.57 5.95 11.74
CA GLY A 62 -12.54 7.08 10.81
C GLY A 62 -13.62 8.12 11.04
N LEU A 63 -14.63 7.83 11.87
CA LEU A 63 -15.66 8.79 12.26
C LEU A 63 -15.08 10.02 12.99
N ARG A 64 -13.88 9.89 13.57
CA ARG A 64 -13.21 10.95 14.34
C ARG A 64 -12.00 11.57 13.63
N ARG A 65 -11.51 10.96 12.55
CA ARG A 65 -10.25 11.33 11.88
C ARG A 65 -10.12 10.64 10.52
N ARG A 66 -9.38 11.20 9.58
CA ARG A 66 -9.13 10.51 8.31
C ARG A 66 -8.09 9.43 8.50
N LEU A 67 -8.53 8.18 8.42
CA LEU A 67 -7.68 7.00 8.51
C LEU A 67 -7.47 6.36 7.14
N LEU A 68 -6.27 5.84 6.95
CA LEU A 68 -5.91 4.98 5.83
C LEU A 68 -5.36 3.67 6.38
N ALA A 69 -5.71 2.56 5.76
CA ALA A 69 -5.16 1.24 6.10
C ALA A 69 -4.60 0.53 4.86
N GLY A 70 -3.32 0.19 4.92
CA GLY A 70 -2.65 -0.65 3.93
C GLY A 70 -2.43 -2.05 4.46
N VAL A 71 -2.84 -3.05 3.69
CA VAL A 71 -2.66 -4.46 4.03
C VAL A 71 -1.60 -5.07 3.12
N GLY A 72 -0.47 -5.46 3.71
CA GLY A 72 0.59 -6.16 3.01
C GLY A 72 0.30 -7.65 2.85
N SER A 73 1.12 -8.36 2.08
CA SER A 73 0.93 -9.78 1.76
C SER A 73 0.80 -10.68 2.98
N ARG A 74 0.05 -11.79 2.83
CA ARG A 74 0.09 -12.91 3.77
C ARG A 74 1.39 -13.67 3.60
N VAL A 75 2.15 -13.80 4.68
CA VAL A 75 3.51 -14.35 4.66
C VAL A 75 3.78 -15.16 5.93
N GLY A 76 4.82 -15.99 5.91
CA GLY A 76 5.38 -16.60 7.12
C GLY A 76 6.19 -15.61 7.98
N ALA A 77 6.66 -16.08 9.14
CA ALA A 77 7.40 -15.23 10.09
C ALA A 77 8.69 -14.62 9.51
N GLU A 78 9.43 -15.39 8.71
CA GLU A 78 10.67 -14.98 8.03
C GLU A 78 10.47 -13.77 7.09
N GLU A 79 9.26 -13.64 6.52
CA GLU A 79 8.95 -12.69 5.46
C GLU A 79 8.14 -11.48 5.97
N LEU A 80 8.01 -11.33 7.30
CA LEU A 80 7.26 -10.22 7.92
C LEU A 80 7.77 -8.85 7.48
N ALA A 81 9.08 -8.70 7.27
CA ALA A 81 9.66 -7.47 6.75
C ALA A 81 9.15 -7.12 5.34
N THR A 82 8.97 -8.13 4.48
CA THR A 82 8.40 -7.96 3.13
C THR A 82 6.94 -7.55 3.20
N SER A 83 6.14 -8.25 4.01
CA SER A 83 4.72 -7.89 4.21
C SER A 83 4.57 -6.47 4.75
N ARG A 84 5.46 -6.05 5.66
CA ARG A 84 5.47 -4.67 6.14
C ARG A 84 5.77 -3.66 5.04
N ARG A 85 6.80 -3.90 4.21
CA ARG A 85 7.10 -3.02 3.05
C ARG A 85 5.92 -2.90 2.10
N HIS A 86 5.22 -4.01 1.83
CA HIS A 86 4.01 -3.99 1.02
C HIS A 86 2.90 -3.14 1.67
N ALA A 87 2.70 -3.24 2.98
CA ALA A 87 1.73 -2.41 3.69
C ALA A 87 2.07 -0.91 3.63
N ASP A 88 3.35 -0.56 3.76
CA ASP A 88 3.85 0.81 3.63
C ASP A 88 3.62 1.36 2.21
N LEU A 89 3.88 0.54 1.21
CA LEU A 89 3.63 0.90 -0.18
C LEU A 89 2.15 1.14 -0.43
N VAL A 90 1.25 0.30 0.09
CA VAL A 90 -0.20 0.49 -0.07
C VAL A 90 -0.62 1.81 0.56
N LEU A 91 -0.14 2.13 1.76
CA LEU A 91 -0.38 3.42 2.40
C LEU A 91 0.14 4.59 1.57
N SER A 92 1.31 4.46 0.93
CA SER A 92 1.85 5.50 0.06
C SER A 92 0.96 5.76 -1.16
N VAL A 93 0.41 4.70 -1.77
CA VAL A 93 -0.52 4.78 -2.90
C VAL A 93 -1.83 5.43 -2.48
N LEU A 94 -2.39 5.03 -1.33
CA LEU A 94 -3.63 5.62 -0.79
C LEU A 94 -3.46 7.11 -0.45
N ARG A 95 -2.29 7.51 0.07
CA ARG A 95 -1.96 8.92 0.31
C ARG A 95 -1.85 9.71 -0.99
N GLY A 96 -1.15 9.16 -1.98
CA GLY A 96 -0.91 9.81 -3.28
C GLY A 96 -2.15 9.95 -4.16
N SER A 97 -3.11 9.03 -4.05
CA SER A 97 -4.37 9.08 -4.81
C SER A 97 -5.42 10.03 -4.21
N GLY A 98 -5.10 10.71 -3.10
CA GLY A 98 -6.06 11.54 -2.38
C GLY A 98 -7.17 10.71 -1.75
N GLY A 99 -6.85 9.49 -1.30
CA GLY A 99 -7.79 8.49 -0.80
C GLY A 99 -8.90 9.08 0.07
N ALA A 100 -10.12 8.59 -0.15
CA ALA A 100 -11.28 8.96 0.66
C ALA A 100 -11.00 8.71 2.14
N ALA A 101 -11.57 9.54 3.01
CA ALA A 101 -11.50 9.31 4.46
C ALA A 101 -12.00 7.89 4.76
N GLY A 102 -11.19 7.07 5.43
CA GLY A 102 -11.53 5.69 5.75
C GLY A 102 -11.13 4.67 4.68
N ALA A 103 -10.33 5.03 3.68
CA ALA A 103 -9.91 4.09 2.64
C ALA A 103 -8.97 3.00 3.18
N SER A 104 -9.21 1.76 2.74
CA SER A 104 -8.33 0.62 2.97
C SER A 104 -8.06 -0.11 1.66
N ALA A 105 -6.86 -0.69 1.51
CA ALA A 105 -6.54 -1.53 0.37
C ALA A 105 -5.55 -2.63 0.76
N THR A 106 -5.48 -3.66 -0.05
CA THR A 106 -4.46 -4.70 0.00
C THR A 106 -3.40 -4.47 -1.07
N ILE A 107 -2.24 -5.12 -0.92
CA ILE A 107 -1.18 -5.11 -1.94
C ILE A 107 -1.66 -5.65 -3.30
N ASP A 108 -2.66 -6.53 -3.30
CA ASP A 108 -3.24 -7.07 -4.54
C ASP A 108 -4.07 -6.03 -5.28
N ASP A 109 -4.80 -5.18 -4.55
CA ASP A 109 -5.63 -4.09 -5.11
C ASP A 109 -4.77 -3.01 -5.78
N VAL A 110 -3.58 -2.75 -5.21
CA VAL A 110 -2.66 -1.73 -5.72
C VAL A 110 -1.53 -2.30 -6.57
N ARG A 111 -1.51 -3.62 -6.86
CA ARG A 111 -0.33 -4.31 -7.44
C ARG A 111 0.25 -3.63 -8.68
N ALA A 112 -0.59 -3.09 -9.56
CA ALA A 112 -0.13 -2.35 -10.74
C ALA A 112 0.49 -0.99 -10.38
N THR A 113 -0.14 -0.23 -9.49
CA THR A 113 0.39 1.05 -9.00
C THR A 113 1.60 0.86 -8.09
N ALA A 114 1.63 -0.22 -7.32
CA ALA A 114 2.72 -0.67 -6.48
C ALA A 114 3.98 -0.93 -7.29
N ALA A 115 3.86 -1.72 -8.36
CA ALA A 115 4.97 -1.98 -9.26
C ALA A 115 5.54 -0.67 -9.85
N LEU A 116 4.68 0.31 -10.17
CA LEU A 116 5.13 1.62 -10.66
C LEU A 116 5.80 2.46 -9.55
N VAL A 117 5.33 2.40 -8.31
CA VAL A 117 5.97 3.09 -7.17
C VAL A 117 7.33 2.47 -6.84
N GLU A 118 7.43 1.15 -6.79
CA GLU A 118 8.70 0.45 -6.59
C GLU A 118 9.69 0.74 -7.71
N LEU A 119 9.22 0.70 -8.97
CA LEU A 119 10.05 1.05 -10.12
C LEU A 119 10.54 2.50 -10.01
N ARG A 120 9.69 3.45 -9.61
CA ARG A 120 10.10 4.85 -9.40
C ARG A 120 11.15 4.97 -8.30
N SER A 121 10.98 4.30 -7.16
CA SER A 121 11.97 4.30 -6.09
C SER A 121 13.32 3.76 -6.55
N LEU A 122 13.32 2.65 -7.31
CA LEU A 122 14.54 2.09 -7.88
C LEU A 122 15.21 3.02 -8.89
N LEU A 123 14.43 3.78 -9.66
CA LEU A 123 14.94 4.77 -10.61
C LEU A 123 15.48 6.02 -9.92
N ASP A 124 14.88 6.43 -8.79
CA ASP A 124 15.38 7.53 -7.96
C ASP A 124 16.72 7.14 -7.30
N ASP A 125 16.84 5.88 -6.84
CA ASP A 125 18.08 5.32 -6.26
C ASP A 125 19.16 5.04 -7.32
N GLN A 126 18.75 4.81 -8.58
CA GLN A 126 19.65 4.50 -9.69
C GLN A 126 19.31 5.33 -10.94
N PRO A 127 19.58 6.66 -10.91
CA PRO A 127 19.22 7.57 -12.00
C PRO A 127 19.88 7.21 -13.33
N GLN A 128 21.00 6.47 -13.31
CA GLN A 128 21.66 5.92 -14.49
C GLN A 128 20.78 4.95 -15.30
N LEU A 129 19.76 4.33 -14.70
CA LEU A 129 18.80 3.48 -15.42
C LEU A 129 17.86 4.30 -16.32
N LEU A 130 17.73 5.61 -16.08
CA LEU A 130 16.92 6.54 -16.89
C LEU A 130 17.65 7.06 -18.13
N VAL A 131 18.95 6.79 -18.30
CA VAL A 131 19.79 7.41 -19.34
C VAL A 131 19.29 7.10 -20.76
N HIS A 132 18.64 5.97 -20.98
CA HIS A 132 18.02 5.63 -22.27
C HIS A 132 16.66 6.30 -22.53
N LEU A 133 16.03 6.86 -21.50
CA LEU A 133 14.76 7.57 -21.62
C LEU A 133 14.93 9.08 -21.48
N ALA A 134 16.08 9.60 -21.06
CA ALA A 134 16.28 11.05 -20.90
C ALA A 134 16.32 11.80 -22.25
N ASP A 135 16.65 11.09 -23.34
CA ASP A 135 16.63 11.64 -24.69
C ASP A 135 15.19 11.68 -25.26
N PRO A 136 14.62 12.87 -25.53
CA PRO A 136 13.27 13.02 -26.06
C PRO A 136 13.08 12.34 -27.43
N ASP A 137 14.12 12.24 -28.25
CA ASP A 137 14.05 11.59 -29.55
C ASP A 137 13.94 10.06 -29.40
N THR A 138 14.71 9.47 -28.49
CA THR A 138 14.60 8.04 -28.14
C THR A 138 13.23 7.68 -27.56
N ARG A 139 12.60 8.58 -26.78
CA ARG A 139 11.21 8.39 -26.30
C ARG A 139 10.20 8.35 -27.44
N LEU A 140 10.28 9.31 -28.37
CA LEU A 140 9.37 9.42 -29.50
C LEU A 140 9.47 8.17 -30.41
N VAL A 141 10.70 7.74 -30.71
CA VAL A 141 10.95 6.56 -31.56
C VAL A 141 10.46 5.28 -30.89
N THR A 142 10.68 5.12 -29.58
CA THR A 142 10.20 3.96 -28.82
C THR A 142 8.66 3.90 -28.80
N TRP A 143 8.00 5.03 -28.57
CA TRP A 143 6.54 5.12 -28.60
C TRP A 143 5.96 4.81 -29.99
N LEU A 144 6.57 5.33 -31.06
CA LEU A 144 6.16 5.04 -32.44
C LEU A 144 6.30 3.55 -32.79
N ARG A 145 7.38 2.90 -32.35
CA ARG A 145 7.61 1.47 -32.58
C ARG A 145 6.58 0.59 -31.86
N LEU A 146 6.26 0.91 -30.60
CA LEU A 146 5.22 0.18 -29.84
C LEU A 146 3.84 0.32 -30.50
N ARG A 147 3.52 1.50 -31.03
CA ARG A 147 2.24 1.74 -31.71
C ARG A 147 2.17 1.10 -33.09
N ALA A 148 3.27 1.08 -33.84
CA ALA A 148 3.36 0.42 -35.14
C ALA A 148 3.35 -1.11 -35.04
N GLY A 149 3.90 -1.68 -33.97
CA GLY A 149 3.88 -3.12 -33.70
C GLY A 149 2.53 -3.66 -33.18
N SER A 150 1.56 -2.79 -32.88
CA SER A 150 0.25 -3.14 -32.34
C SER A 150 -0.88 -3.20 -33.38
N ALA A 151 -0.56 -3.15 -34.68
CA ALA A 151 -1.56 -3.33 -35.73
C ALA A 151 -1.89 -4.84 -35.86
N PRO A 152 -3.13 -5.29 -35.57
CA PRO A 152 -3.50 -6.67 -35.82
C PRO A 152 -3.51 -6.93 -37.32
N GLY A 153 -2.81 -7.98 -37.75
CA GLY A 153 -2.93 -8.52 -39.10
C GLY A 153 -4.39 -8.84 -39.39
N ARG A 154 -4.96 -8.15 -40.38
CA ARG A 154 -6.23 -8.52 -40.99
C ARG A 154 -5.96 -9.66 -41.97
N GLY A 155 -6.36 -10.87 -41.61
CA GLY A 155 -6.78 -11.89 -42.57
C GLY A 155 -8.18 -11.60 -43.07
#